data_AF-A0A2I0R486-F1
#
_entry.id   AF-A0A2I0R486-F1
#
_cell.length_a   1.000
_cell.length_b   1.000
_cell.length_c   1.000
_cell.angle_alpha   90.00
_cell.angle_beta   90.00
_cell.angle_gamma   90.00
#
_symmetry.space_group_name_H-M   'P 1'
#
loop_
_entity.id
_entity.type
_entity.pdbx_description
1 polymer ?
#
loop_
_entity_poly.entity_id
_entity_poly.type
_entity_poly.pdbx_seq_one_letter_code
_entity_poly.pdbx_strand_id
1 'polypeptide(L)'
;MKTILKDNAVFMLFFTGLACIHFGVYQLFPELYFGDEIILSYAVLFILNSIGATIFFLGNSGSFKIDFAQLFLVFTTLQMLGSFAFAAYIKLSYIENTKPALMQFVVLFMITLVFQTTYFVKTKIKS
;
A
#
# COMPACT_ATOMS: atom_id res chain seq x y z
N MET A 1 9.29 -14.68 11.23
CA MET A 1 9.97 -13.39 11.54
C MET A 1 10.93 -12.92 10.44
N LYS A 2 11.97 -13.70 10.06
CA LYS A 2 12.90 -13.31 8.96
C LYS A 2 12.19 -13.00 7.63
N THR A 3 11.11 -13.71 7.33
CA THR A 3 10.30 -13.52 6.12
C THR A 3 9.51 -12.21 6.13
N ILE A 4 8.82 -11.87 7.22
CA ILE A 4 8.11 -10.57 7.36
C ILE A 4 9.09 -9.40 7.22
N LEU A 5 10.25 -9.51 7.88
CA LEU A 5 11.25 -8.43 7.88
C LEU A 5 11.78 -8.16 6.46
N LYS A 6 12.00 -9.23 5.68
CA LYS A 6 12.35 -9.14 4.26
C LYS A 6 11.22 -8.49 3.45
N ASP A 7 9.98 -8.91 3.65
CA ASP A 7 8.82 -8.37 2.92
C ASP A 7 8.67 -6.86 3.19
N ASN A 8 8.74 -6.44 4.45
CA ASN A 8 8.66 -5.03 4.84
C ASN A 8 9.83 -4.21 4.32
N ALA A 9 11.05 -4.77 4.24
CA ALA A 9 12.18 -4.09 3.63
C ALA A 9 11.96 -3.85 2.12
N VAL A 10 11.39 -4.83 1.40
CA VAL A 10 11.03 -4.68 -0.01
C VAL A 10 9.96 -3.59 -0.17
N PHE A 11 8.91 -3.60 0.66
CA PHE A 11 7.89 -2.57 0.62
C PHE A 11 8.46 -1.19 0.95
N MET A 12 9.33 -1.08 1.95
CA MET A 12 10.00 0.17 2.30
C MET A 12 10.78 0.73 1.10
N LEU A 13 11.61 -0.10 0.45
CA LEU A 13 12.35 0.31 -0.75
C LEU A 13 11.42 0.75 -1.89
N PHE A 14 10.32 0.03 -2.10
CA PHE A 14 9.32 0.38 -3.09
C PHE A 14 8.67 1.74 -2.81
N PHE A 15 8.21 1.99 -1.59
CA PHE A 15 7.59 3.26 -1.22
C PHE A 15 8.59 4.42 -1.18
N THR A 16 9.83 4.19 -0.78
CA THR A 16 10.90 5.19 -0.90
C THR A 16 11.14 5.55 -2.37
N GLY A 17 11.22 4.55 -3.26
CA GLY A 17 11.37 4.78 -4.70
C GLY A 17 10.20 5.58 -5.30
N LEU A 18 8.97 5.22 -4.93
CA LEU A 18 7.79 5.99 -5.33
C LEU A 18 7.83 7.42 -4.80
N ALA A 19 8.19 7.62 -3.53
CA ALA A 19 8.31 8.96 -2.94
C ALA A 19 9.35 9.81 -3.67
N CYS A 20 10.49 9.24 -4.06
CA CYS A 20 11.51 9.95 -4.86
C CYS A 20 11.00 10.33 -6.25
N ILE A 21 10.31 9.42 -6.95
CA ILE A 21 9.71 9.72 -8.27
C ILE A 21 8.70 10.85 -8.11
N HIS A 22 7.84 10.76 -7.10
CA HIS A 22 6.81 11.75 -6.85
C HIS A 22 7.40 13.12 -6.48
N PHE A 23 8.46 13.15 -5.69
CA PHE A 23 9.22 14.38 -5.42
C PHE A 23 9.81 14.98 -6.70
N GLY A 24 10.36 14.17 -7.60
CA GLY A 24 10.83 14.64 -8.90
C GLY A 24 9.72 15.22 -9.79
N VAL A 25 8.55 14.57 -9.82
CA VAL A 25 7.36 15.08 -10.54
C VAL A 25 6.87 16.39 -9.93
N TYR A 26 6.85 16.50 -8.60
CA TYR A 26 6.47 17.72 -7.91
C TYR A 26 7.35 18.92 -8.30
N GLN A 27 8.68 18.71 -8.36
CA GLN A 27 9.59 19.78 -8.76
C GLN A 27 9.36 20.28 -10.19
N LEU A 28 8.91 19.40 -11.10
CA LEU A 28 8.64 19.75 -12.49
C LEU A 28 7.24 20.35 -12.69
N PHE A 29 6.25 19.93 -11.90
CA PHE A 29 4.85 20.30 -12.05
C PHE A 29 4.17 20.60 -10.69
N PRO A 30 4.56 21.70 -10.01
CA PRO A 30 4.10 21.98 -8.65
C PRO A 30 2.59 22.24 -8.56
N GLU A 31 1.99 22.78 -9.62
CA GLU A 31 0.56 23.12 -9.67
C GLU A 31 -0.38 21.91 -9.75
N LEU A 32 0.14 20.76 -10.22
CA LEU A 32 -0.62 19.51 -10.31
C LEU A 32 -0.59 18.71 -9.01
N TYR A 33 0.16 19.18 -8.01
CA TYR A 33 0.61 18.38 -6.91
C TYR A 33 -0.06 18.73 -5.59
N PHE A 34 -0.31 17.70 -4.79
CA PHE A 34 -0.85 17.85 -3.45
C PHE A 34 0.34 18.01 -2.50
N GLY A 35 0.25 18.93 -1.55
CA GLY A 35 1.35 19.37 -0.69
C GLY A 35 1.97 18.27 0.18
N ASP A 36 2.60 18.69 1.29
CA ASP A 36 3.37 17.82 2.18
C ASP A 36 2.57 16.63 2.75
N GLU A 37 1.24 16.66 2.66
CA GLU A 37 0.33 15.67 3.20
C GLU A 37 0.24 14.37 2.39
N ILE A 38 0.83 14.34 1.18
CA ILE A 38 0.98 13.08 0.42
C ILE A 38 1.82 12.04 1.19
N ILE A 39 2.67 12.48 2.12
CA ILE A 39 3.47 11.59 2.97
C ILE A 39 2.59 10.60 3.76
N LEU A 40 1.40 11.05 4.16
CA LEU A 40 0.46 10.25 4.90
C LEU A 40 -0.12 9.11 4.05
N SER A 41 -0.31 9.35 2.74
CA SER A 41 -0.74 8.31 1.80
C SER A 41 0.25 7.16 1.76
N TYR A 42 1.55 7.46 1.69
CA TYR A 42 2.58 6.41 1.71
C TYR A 42 2.63 5.65 3.02
N ALA A 43 2.52 6.36 4.15
CA ALA A 43 2.50 5.72 5.46
C ALA A 43 1.35 4.73 5.59
N VAL A 44 0.14 5.14 5.19
CA VAL A 44 -1.05 4.26 5.21
C VAL A 44 -0.87 3.07 4.29
N LEU A 45 -0.43 3.28 3.05
CA LEU A 45 -0.20 2.19 2.09
C LEU A 45 0.87 1.22 2.59
N PHE A 46 1.96 1.72 3.19
CA PHE A 46 2.99 0.87 3.79
C PHE A 46 2.46 0.03 4.95
N ILE A 47 1.65 0.61 5.84
CA ILE A 47 1.02 -0.11 6.95
C ILE A 47 0.12 -1.23 6.42
N LEU A 48 -0.73 -0.93 5.43
CA LEU A 48 -1.60 -1.94 4.81
C LEU A 48 -0.80 -3.08 4.16
N ASN A 49 0.31 -2.77 3.49
CA ASN A 49 1.21 -3.79 2.93
C ASN A 49 1.86 -4.66 4.01
N SER A 50 2.27 -4.05 5.12
CA SER A 50 2.86 -4.73 6.28
C SER A 50 1.84 -5.65 6.96
N ILE A 51 0.58 -5.24 7.05
CA ILE A 51 -0.54 -6.09 7.49
C ILE A 51 -0.68 -7.30 6.55
N GLY A 52 -0.62 -7.08 5.24
CA GLY A 52 -0.62 -8.18 4.25
C GLY A 52 0.51 -9.18 4.47
N ALA A 53 1.75 -8.71 4.61
CA ALA A 53 2.89 -9.59 4.90
C ALA A 53 2.69 -10.40 6.19
N THR A 54 2.10 -9.77 7.21
CA THR A 54 1.79 -10.42 8.49
C THR A 54 0.72 -11.49 8.34
N ILE A 55 -0.37 -11.22 7.60
CA ILE A 55 -1.44 -12.19 7.32
C ILE A 55 -0.86 -13.42 6.60
N PHE A 56 -0.07 -13.19 5.55
CA PHE A 56 0.58 -14.28 4.80
C PHE A 56 1.58 -15.06 5.66
N PHE A 57 2.31 -14.40 6.55
CA PHE A 57 3.19 -15.09 7.48
C PHE A 57 2.40 -15.99 8.44
N LEU A 58 1.39 -15.43 9.12
CA LEU A 58 0.61 -16.17 10.12
C LEU A 58 -0.15 -17.34 9.49
N GLY A 59 -0.79 -17.13 8.33
CA GLY A 59 -1.52 -18.18 7.61
C GLY A 59 -0.65 -19.34 7.12
N ASN A 60 0.65 -19.11 6.95
CA ASN A 60 1.63 -20.13 6.56
C ASN A 60 2.45 -20.71 7.72
N SER A 61 2.31 -20.18 8.93
CA SER A 61 3.09 -20.60 10.12
C SER A 61 2.37 -21.61 11.01
N GLY A 62 1.08 -21.85 10.77
CA GLY A 62 0.25 -22.76 11.58
C GLY A 62 0.30 -24.23 11.12
N SER A 63 -0.21 -25.12 11.97
CA SER A 63 -0.44 -26.54 11.66
C SER A 63 -1.48 -26.75 10.54
N PHE A 64 -2.43 -25.81 10.42
CA PHE A 64 -3.32 -25.68 9.27
C PHE A 64 -2.82 -24.55 8.37
N LYS A 65 -2.32 -24.89 7.19
CA LYS A 65 -1.99 -23.92 6.15
C LYS A 65 -3.28 -23.43 5.51
N ILE A 66 -3.47 -22.11 5.52
CA ILE A 66 -4.58 -21.47 4.81
C ILE A 66 -4.20 -21.34 3.34
N ASP A 67 -5.15 -21.60 2.44
CA ASP A 67 -4.90 -21.48 1.00
C ASP A 67 -4.54 -20.03 0.63
N PHE A 68 -3.65 -19.87 -0.36
CA PHE A 68 -3.20 -18.55 -0.83
C PHE A 68 -4.38 -17.67 -1.24
N ALA A 69 -5.38 -18.21 -1.95
CA ALA A 69 -6.51 -17.42 -2.42
C ALA A 69 -7.35 -16.87 -1.26
N GLN A 70 -7.51 -17.66 -0.19
CA GLN A 70 -8.20 -17.22 1.02
C GLN A 70 -7.43 -16.11 1.74
N LEU A 71 -6.11 -16.27 1.92
CA LEU A 71 -5.25 -15.25 2.52
C LEU A 71 -5.24 -13.96 1.71
N PHE A 72 -5.17 -14.08 0.38
CA PHE A 72 -5.19 -12.95 -0.53
C PHE A 72 -6.53 -12.21 -0.44
N LEU A 73 -7.65 -12.93 -0.40
CA LEU A 73 -8.98 -12.33 -0.27
C LEU A 73 -9.17 -11.58 1.05
N VAL A 74 -8.72 -12.17 2.17
CA VAL A 74 -8.73 -11.50 3.49
C VAL A 74 -7.91 -10.23 3.45
N PHE A 75 -6.69 -10.33 2.90
CA PHE A 75 -5.79 -9.20 2.78
C PHE A 75 -6.38 -8.07 1.92
N THR A 76 -6.86 -8.36 0.70
CA THR A 76 -7.42 -7.34 -0.19
C THR A 76 -8.67 -6.70 0.39
N THR A 77 -9.48 -7.44 1.15
CA THR A 77 -10.65 -6.90 1.86
C THR A 77 -10.22 -5.87 2.90
N LEU A 78 -9.25 -6.20 3.76
CA LEU A 78 -8.71 -5.25 4.74
C LEU A 78 -8.06 -4.04 4.08
N GLN A 79 -7.35 -4.27 2.97
CA GLN A 79 -6.72 -3.21 2.20
C GLN A 79 -7.76 -2.24 1.61
N MET A 80 -8.86 -2.75 1.05
CA MET A 80 -9.95 -1.90 0.55
C MET A 80 -10.61 -1.11 1.69
N LEU A 81 -10.92 -1.76 2.82
CA LEU A 81 -11.52 -1.09 3.97
C LEU A 81 -10.62 0.04 4.50
N GLY A 82 -9.32 -0.23 4.66
CA GLY A 82 -8.34 0.78 5.08
C GLY A 82 -8.21 1.93 4.07
N SER A 83 -8.21 1.61 2.78
CA SER A 83 -8.12 2.62 1.72
C SER A 83 -9.38 3.48 1.62
N PHE A 84 -10.56 2.92 1.83
CA PHE A 84 -11.81 3.68 1.89
C PHE A 84 -11.90 4.55 3.15
N ALA A 85 -11.47 4.04 4.30
CA ALA A 85 -11.40 4.83 5.52
C ALA A 85 -10.45 6.03 5.34
N PHE A 86 -9.30 5.83 4.69
CA PHE A 86 -8.38 6.90 4.40
C PHE A 86 -8.89 7.88 3.33
N ALA A 87 -9.57 7.41 2.29
CA ALA A 87 -10.23 8.29 1.32
C ALA A 87 -11.32 9.16 1.98
N ALA A 88 -12.08 8.59 2.93
CA ALA A 88 -13.03 9.36 3.73
C ALA A 88 -12.32 10.41 4.60
N TYR A 89 -11.21 10.04 5.24
CA TYR A 89 -10.37 10.99 5.97
C TYR A 89 -9.90 12.15 5.08
N ILE A 90 -9.38 11.85 3.88
CA ILE A 90 -8.96 12.89 2.92
C ILE A 90 -10.11 13.85 2.62
N LYS A 91 -11.29 13.31 2.31
CA LYS A 91 -12.48 14.09 1.97
C LYS A 91 -12.94 15.01 3.11
N LEU A 92 -12.81 14.56 4.36
CA LEU A 92 -13.25 15.32 5.54
C LEU A 92 -12.21 16.35 5.98
N SER A 93 -10.92 16.06 5.82
CA SER A 93 -9.84 16.90 6.33
C SER A 93 -9.27 17.90 5.32
N TYR A 94 -9.43 17.67 4.01
CA TYR A 94 -8.82 18.50 2.95
C TYR A 94 -9.86 19.05 1.98
N ILE A 95 -10.82 19.83 2.48
CA ILE A 95 -12.00 20.28 1.71
C ILE A 95 -11.61 21.01 0.42
N GLU A 96 -10.65 21.93 0.46
CA GLU A 96 -10.24 22.74 -0.70
C GLU A 96 -9.52 21.92 -1.78
N ASN A 97 -8.78 20.88 -1.37
CA ASN A 97 -7.91 20.11 -2.25
C ASN A 97 -8.34 18.62 -2.33
N THR A 98 -9.58 18.29 -1.98
CA THR A 98 -10.08 16.91 -1.89
C THR A 98 -9.93 16.16 -3.21
N LYS A 99 -10.28 16.80 -4.33
CA LYS A 99 -10.25 16.17 -5.66
C LYS A 99 -8.84 15.75 -6.08
N PRO A 100 -7.83 16.63 -6.10
CA PRO A 100 -6.47 16.23 -6.43
C PRO A 100 -5.89 15.21 -5.44
N ALA A 101 -6.15 15.36 -4.13
CA ALA A 101 -5.71 14.42 -3.10
C ALA A 101 -6.20 12.99 -3.36
N LEU A 102 -7.51 12.86 -3.61
CA LEU A 102 -8.13 11.56 -3.87
C LEU A 102 -7.60 10.95 -5.16
N MET A 103 -7.42 11.74 -6.23
CA MET A 103 -6.85 11.23 -7.48
C MET A 103 -5.44 10.70 -7.27
N GLN A 104 -4.57 11.44 -6.59
CA GLN A 104 -3.20 11.01 -6.32
C GLN A 104 -3.17 9.77 -5.41
N PHE A 105 -4.02 9.73 -4.37
CA PHE A 105 -4.15 8.55 -3.53
C PHE A 105 -4.61 7.31 -4.32
N VAL A 106 -5.60 7.46 -5.22
CA VAL A 106 -6.06 6.36 -6.08
C VAL A 106 -4.97 5.86 -7.00
N VAL A 107 -4.20 6.77 -7.62
CA VAL A 107 -3.06 6.39 -8.47
C VAL A 107 -2.00 5.64 -7.67
N LEU A 108 -1.61 6.17 -6.50
CA LEU A 108 -0.66 5.50 -5.59
C LEU A 108 -1.17 4.13 -5.15
N PHE A 109 -2.45 4.03 -4.81
CA PHE A 109 -3.09 2.79 -4.42
C PHE A 109 -3.05 1.75 -5.55
N MET A 110 -3.35 2.14 -6.79
CA MET A 110 -3.29 1.24 -7.94
C MET A 110 -1.87 0.75 -8.24
N ILE A 111 -0.88 1.64 -8.22
CA ILE A 111 0.54 1.27 -8.41
C ILE A 111 0.97 0.29 -7.30
N THR A 112 0.59 0.58 -6.07
CA THR A 112 0.84 -0.28 -4.91
C THR A 112 0.19 -1.65 -5.09
N LEU A 113 -1.08 -1.69 -5.49
CA LEU A 113 -1.83 -2.94 -5.66
C LEU A 113 -1.19 -3.84 -6.72
N VAL A 114 -0.76 -3.27 -7.84
CA VAL A 114 -0.07 -4.02 -8.92
C VAL A 114 1.25 -4.59 -8.42
N PHE A 115 2.08 -3.75 -7.79
CA PHE A 115 3.37 -4.18 -7.25
C PHE A 115 3.19 -5.28 -6.21
N GLN A 116 2.31 -5.05 -5.25
CA GLN A 116 2.04 -5.96 -4.15
C GLN A 116 1.49 -7.30 -4.62
N THR A 117 0.49 -7.28 -5.50
CA THR A 117 -0.09 -8.51 -6.07
C THR A 117 1.00 -9.32 -6.77
N THR A 118 1.79 -8.68 -7.61
CA THR A 118 2.92 -9.33 -8.30
C THR A 118 3.93 -9.91 -7.31
N TYR A 119 4.28 -9.16 -6.26
CA TYR A 119 5.21 -9.58 -5.23
C TYR A 119 4.70 -10.81 -4.46
N PHE A 120 3.45 -10.79 -3.99
CA PHE A 120 2.88 -11.90 -3.24
C PHE A 120 2.67 -13.14 -4.11
N VAL A 121 2.19 -12.98 -5.34
CA VAL A 121 2.10 -14.09 -6.31
C VAL A 121 3.46 -14.75 -6.48
N LYS A 122 4.52 -13.98 -6.73
CA LYS A 122 5.86 -14.53 -6.94
C LYS A 122 6.47 -15.16 -5.69
N THR A 123 6.19 -14.62 -4.51
CA THR A 123 6.88 -15.03 -3.28
C THR A 123 6.09 -15.99 -2.39
N LYS A 124 4.78 -16.11 -2.58
CA LYS A 124 3.89 -16.87 -1.69
C LYS A 124 3.08 -17.99 -2.38
N ILE A 125 2.97 -18.02 -3.71
CA ILE A 125 2.25 -19.11 -4.44
C ILE A 125 3.09 -20.38 -4.61
N LYS A 126 4.42 -20.32 -4.42
CA LYS A 126 5.31 -21.50 -4.51
C LYS A 126 6.38 -21.53 -3.41
N SER A 127 5.96 -21.64 -2.15
CA SER A 127 6.83 -22.06 -1.04
C SER A 127 6.10 -23.01 -0.11
#